data_AF-A0A2T0S2A6-F1
#
_entry.id   AF-A0A2T0S2A6-F1
#
_cell.length_a   1.000
_cell.length_b   1.000
_cell.length_c   1.000
_cell.angle_alpha   90.00
_cell.angle_beta   90.00
_cell.angle_gamma   90.00
#
_symmetry.space_group_name_H-M   'P 1'
#
loop_
_entity.id
_entity.type
_entity.pdbx_description
1 polymer ?
#
loop_
_entity_poly.entity_id
_entity_poly.type
_entity_poly.pdbx_seq_one_letter_code
_entity_poly.pdbx_strand_id
1 'polypeptide(L)'
;MSLIPTGRLLGNDLVLTRTFRAPVEDVWASITDPARTARWFGPWEGEAGVGRTVKVQMAHEEGRPWMDMVIDACEPPHRLAISAGGEPGGESGGGGEPEGGDESSGGGEPGDDGESKAGGGVEGGGESGGGGNSGAGDEPAGGDGSGSGDEPGGAGGSGDGGDGGFGGWHLELVLTEVGGVTELRFTQRLGGTAGVGEVGPGWEYYLDGLVAAREGRAMPDFGDYYPAMKDHFEAQR
;
A
#
# COMPACT_ATOMS: atom_id res chain seq x y z
N MET A 1 8.17 17.42 -14.78
CA MET A 1 9.60 17.02 -14.87
C MET A 1 9.60 15.61 -15.43
N SER A 2 10.40 15.32 -16.47
CA SER A 2 10.39 13.96 -17.06
C SER A 2 11.07 13.00 -16.09
N LEU A 3 10.30 12.17 -15.41
CA LEU A 3 10.82 10.99 -14.76
C LEU A 3 11.35 10.07 -15.86
N ILE A 4 12.65 9.82 -15.87
CA ILE A 4 13.26 8.94 -16.88
C ILE A 4 13.21 7.53 -16.29
N PRO A 5 12.46 6.59 -16.90
CA PRO A 5 12.45 5.21 -16.43
C PRO A 5 13.86 4.61 -16.53
N THR A 6 14.34 4.16 -15.38
CA THR A 6 15.68 3.61 -15.19
C THR A 6 15.68 2.09 -15.23
N GLY A 7 14.53 1.49 -14.95
CA GLY A 7 14.35 0.05 -14.90
C GLY A 7 14.62 -0.61 -16.24
N ARG A 8 15.25 -1.77 -16.16
CA ARG A 8 15.59 -2.59 -17.31
C ARG A 8 15.13 -4.01 -17.08
N LEU A 9 14.48 -4.60 -18.08
CA LEU A 9 14.13 -6.01 -18.06
C LEU A 9 15.26 -6.84 -18.66
N LEU A 10 15.82 -7.75 -17.87
CA LEU A 10 16.89 -8.68 -18.27
C LEU A 10 16.36 -10.11 -18.19
N GLY A 11 15.76 -10.59 -19.29
CA GLY A 11 15.02 -11.86 -19.28
C GLY A 11 13.79 -11.74 -18.39
N ASN A 12 13.80 -12.41 -17.24
CA ASN A 12 12.72 -12.36 -16.25
C ASN A 12 13.06 -11.47 -15.04
N ASP A 13 14.26 -10.90 -15.00
CA ASP A 13 14.71 -10.07 -13.87
C ASP A 13 14.50 -8.59 -14.23
N LEU A 14 13.59 -7.93 -13.51
CA LEU A 14 13.41 -6.48 -13.56
C LEU A 14 14.44 -5.83 -12.63
N VAL A 15 15.38 -5.09 -13.22
CA VAL A 15 16.50 -4.47 -12.51
C VAL A 15 16.35 -2.96 -12.50
N LEU A 16 16.41 -2.35 -11.32
CA LEU A 16 16.40 -0.91 -11.10
C LEU A 16 17.62 -0.51 -10.27
N THR A 17 18.27 0.60 -10.64
CA THR A 17 19.45 1.10 -9.93
C THR A 17 19.20 2.48 -9.36
N ARG A 18 19.65 2.72 -8.13
CA ARG A 18 19.66 4.03 -7.48
C ARG A 18 21.03 4.34 -6.88
N THR A 19 21.42 5.61 -6.93
CA THR A 19 22.71 6.05 -6.41
C THR A 19 22.48 7.05 -5.28
N PHE A 20 23.14 6.84 -4.15
CA PHE A 20 23.03 7.66 -2.96
C PHE A 20 24.41 8.21 -2.59
N ARG A 21 24.49 9.53 -2.33
CA ARG A 21 25.68 10.17 -1.76
C ARG A 21 25.68 10.01 -0.24
N ALA A 22 25.81 8.77 0.22
CA ALA A 22 25.82 8.37 1.61
C ALA A 22 26.62 7.08 1.75
N PRO A 23 27.16 6.76 2.94
CA PRO A 23 27.82 5.48 3.18
C PRO A 23 26.81 4.32 3.12
N VAL A 24 27.32 3.11 2.84
CA VAL A 24 26.48 1.92 2.67
C VAL A 24 25.67 1.59 3.92
N GLU A 25 26.22 1.83 5.12
CA GLU A 25 25.54 1.57 6.38
C GLU A 25 24.29 2.43 6.55
N ASP A 26 24.34 3.70 6.12
CA ASP A 26 23.18 4.58 6.16
C ASP A 26 22.11 4.12 5.17
N VAL A 27 22.50 3.69 3.96
CA VAL A 27 21.58 3.18 2.94
C VAL A 27 20.96 1.86 3.39
N TRP A 28 21.76 0.96 3.93
CA TRP A 28 21.33 -0.31 4.52
C TRP A 28 20.27 -0.09 5.60
N ALA A 29 20.52 0.84 6.54
CA ALA A 29 19.53 1.18 7.56
C ALA A 29 18.21 1.68 6.96
N SER A 30 18.20 2.38 5.83
CA SER A 30 16.93 2.79 5.18
C SER A 30 16.11 1.65 4.58
N ILE A 31 16.73 0.48 4.40
CA ILE A 31 16.12 -0.71 3.83
C ILE A 31 15.73 -1.69 4.95
N THR A 32 16.57 -1.82 5.98
CA THR A 32 16.39 -2.81 7.06
C THR A 32 15.83 -2.24 8.34
N ASP A 33 15.82 -0.93 8.58
CA ASP A 33 15.24 -0.37 9.81
C ASP A 33 13.73 -0.15 9.61
N PRO A 34 12.86 -0.74 10.46
CA PRO A 34 11.42 -0.67 10.27
C PRO A 34 10.87 0.77 10.33
N ALA A 35 11.45 1.65 11.16
CA ALA A 35 11.01 3.04 11.24
C ALA A 35 11.41 3.83 9.98
N ARG A 36 12.54 3.49 9.33
CA ARG A 36 12.95 4.12 8.07
C ARG A 36 12.19 3.55 6.87
N THR A 37 11.99 2.24 6.83
CA THR A 37 11.24 1.56 5.75
C THR A 37 9.78 2.00 5.72
N ALA A 38 9.18 2.24 6.89
CA ALA A 38 7.83 2.79 7.03
C ALA A 38 7.60 4.14 6.33
N ARG A 39 8.66 4.89 6.05
CA ARG A 39 8.56 6.22 5.43
C ARG A 39 8.39 6.18 3.90
N TRP A 40 8.71 5.06 3.25
CA TRP A 40 8.70 4.96 1.79
C TRP A 40 8.05 3.67 1.28
N PHE A 41 8.34 2.52 1.89
CA PHE A 41 7.78 1.23 1.50
C PHE A 41 6.57 0.88 2.36
N GLY A 42 6.69 1.06 3.67
CA GLY A 42 5.69 0.75 4.68
C GLY A 42 6.28 -0.05 5.85
N PRO A 43 5.52 -0.24 6.94
CA PRO A 43 6.04 -0.86 8.14
C PRO A 43 6.27 -2.36 7.92
N TRP A 44 7.24 -2.91 8.63
CA TRP A 44 7.43 -4.35 8.70
C TRP A 44 7.67 -4.79 10.15
N GLU A 45 7.25 -6.01 10.46
CA GLU A 45 7.32 -6.62 11.79
C GLU A 45 7.95 -8.02 11.69
N GLY A 46 8.65 -8.43 12.75
CA GLY A 46 9.28 -9.75 12.84
C GLY A 46 10.74 -9.68 13.23
N GLU A 47 11.38 -10.85 13.27
CA GLU A 47 12.81 -10.96 13.56
C GLU A 47 13.60 -11.04 12.25
N ALA A 48 14.49 -10.07 12.02
CA ALA A 48 15.41 -10.13 10.88
C ALA A 48 16.38 -11.30 11.05
N GLY A 49 16.42 -12.19 10.06
CA GLY A 49 17.36 -13.30 10.02
C GLY A 49 17.12 -14.21 8.82
N VAL A 50 18.19 -14.77 8.25
CA VAL A 50 18.06 -15.68 7.11
C VAL A 50 17.19 -16.89 7.48
N GLY A 51 16.21 -17.19 6.63
CA GLY A 51 15.20 -18.22 6.83
C GLY A 51 14.05 -17.84 7.77
N ARG A 52 14.05 -16.62 8.33
CA ARG A 52 12.93 -16.10 9.13
C ARG A 52 11.86 -15.49 8.22
N THR A 53 10.61 -15.56 8.67
CA THR A 53 9.49 -14.84 8.07
C THR A 53 9.26 -13.52 8.80
N VAL A 54 9.10 -12.44 8.04
CA VAL A 54 8.72 -11.11 8.51
C VAL A 54 7.43 -10.69 7.83
N LYS A 55 6.59 -9.92 8.52
CA LYS A 55 5.36 -9.36 7.97
C LYS A 55 5.67 -7.98 7.42
N VAL A 56 5.32 -7.72 6.17
CA VAL A 56 5.54 -6.42 5.52
C VAL A 56 4.20 -5.87 5.08
N GLN A 57 4.01 -4.56 5.24
CA GLN A 57 2.85 -3.85 4.72
C GLN A 57 3.34 -2.82 3.71
N MET A 58 2.81 -2.84 2.49
CA MET A 58 3.12 -1.85 1.47
C MET A 58 2.18 -0.64 1.61
N ALA A 59 2.74 0.52 1.91
CA ALA A 59 1.98 1.72 2.30
C ALA A 59 1.09 2.29 1.19
N HIS A 60 1.44 2.05 -0.07
CA HIS A 60 0.71 2.51 -1.25
C HIS A 60 -0.22 1.44 -1.85
N GLU A 61 -0.32 0.26 -1.25
CA GLU A 61 -1.33 -0.72 -1.66
C GLU A 61 -2.69 -0.44 -1.03
N GLU A 62 -3.74 -0.67 -1.80
CA GLU A 62 -5.12 -0.54 -1.31
C GLU A 62 -5.39 -1.59 -0.22
N GLY A 63 -6.01 -1.18 0.88
CA GLY A 63 -6.25 -2.04 2.04
C GLY A 63 -5.00 -2.35 2.90
N ARG A 64 -3.79 -2.12 2.38
CA ARG A 64 -2.50 -2.32 3.08
C ARG A 64 -2.45 -3.68 3.80
N PRO A 65 -2.67 -4.79 3.08
CA PRO A 65 -2.62 -6.11 3.70
C PRO A 65 -1.23 -6.38 4.28
N TRP A 66 -1.18 -7.13 5.37
CA TRP A 66 0.08 -7.68 5.84
C TRP A 66 0.44 -8.88 4.98
N MET A 67 1.68 -8.90 4.49
CA MET A 67 2.21 -9.96 3.65
C MET A 67 3.38 -10.64 4.35
N ASP A 68 3.36 -11.97 4.39
CA ASP A 68 4.47 -12.75 4.92
C ASP A 68 5.60 -12.86 3.90
N MET A 69 6.79 -12.49 4.33
CA MET A 69 8.00 -12.39 3.53
C MET A 69 9.11 -13.20 4.19
N VAL A 70 9.68 -14.16 3.48
CA VAL A 70 10.83 -14.94 3.96
C VAL A 70 12.11 -14.23 3.60
N ILE A 71 13.05 -14.11 4.55
CA ILE A 71 14.38 -13.56 4.30
C ILE A 71 15.28 -14.67 3.75
N ASP A 72 15.49 -14.70 2.45
CA ASP A 72 16.35 -15.69 1.78
C ASP A 72 17.84 -15.44 2.04
N ALA A 73 18.25 -14.17 2.11
CA ALA A 73 19.62 -13.79 2.41
C ALA A 73 19.66 -12.43 3.13
N CYS A 74 20.56 -12.30 4.10
CA CYS A 74 20.79 -11.07 4.83
C CYS A 74 22.28 -11.02 5.19
N GLU A 75 23.04 -10.29 4.37
CA GLU A 75 24.49 -10.10 4.47
C GLU A 75 24.74 -8.61 4.69
N PRO A 76 24.58 -8.10 5.93
CA PRO A 76 24.73 -6.68 6.20
C PRO A 76 26.19 -6.22 5.97
N PRO A 77 26.42 -5.00 5.45
CA PRO A 77 25.44 -4.03 4.93
C PRO A 77 25.22 -4.14 3.40
N HIS A 78 25.49 -5.28 2.77
CA HIS A 78 25.65 -5.37 1.31
C HIS A 78 24.53 -6.07 0.55
N ARG A 79 23.79 -7.02 1.16
CA ARG A 79 22.80 -7.80 0.41
C ARG A 79 21.61 -8.24 1.26
N LEU A 80 20.42 -7.98 0.77
CA LEU A 80 19.16 -8.47 1.31
C LEU A 80 18.39 -9.15 0.18
N ALA A 81 17.99 -10.40 0.36
CA ALA A 81 17.07 -11.08 -0.53
C ALA A 81 15.86 -11.57 0.26
N ILE A 82 14.68 -11.32 -0.26
CA ILE A 82 13.41 -11.71 0.35
C ILE A 82 12.48 -12.31 -0.70
N SER A 83 11.64 -13.24 -0.30
CA SER A 83 10.62 -13.83 -1.16
C SER A 83 9.28 -13.92 -0.48
N ALA A 84 8.20 -13.86 -1.26
CA ALA A 84 6.87 -14.08 -0.71
C ALA A 84 6.83 -15.48 -0.06
N GLY A 85 6.48 -15.53 1.22
CA GLY A 85 6.30 -16.78 1.92
C GLY A 85 5.09 -17.52 1.36
N GLY A 86 5.25 -18.80 1.04
CA GLY A 86 4.11 -19.68 0.83
C GLY A 86 3.25 -19.72 2.09
N GLU A 87 1.96 -19.35 1.94
CA GLU A 87 0.85 -19.38 2.89
C GLU A 87 1.19 -19.37 4.39
N PRO A 88 0.87 -18.29 5.15
CA PRO A 88 0.42 -18.50 6.52
C PRO A 88 -0.88 -19.31 6.47
N GLY A 89 -0.86 -20.54 7.00
CA GLY A 89 -2.09 -21.33 7.18
C GLY A 89 -3.18 -20.46 7.83
N GLY A 90 -4.35 -20.45 7.20
CA GLY A 90 -5.42 -19.47 7.36
C GLY A 90 -5.83 -19.09 8.79
N GLU A 91 -6.28 -17.85 8.90
CA GLU A 91 -7.55 -17.57 9.55
C GLU A 91 -8.22 -16.38 8.85
N SER A 92 -9.32 -16.70 8.16
CA SER A 92 -10.35 -15.74 7.82
C SER A 92 -10.80 -15.05 9.10
N GLY A 93 -10.27 -13.86 9.37
CA GLY A 93 -10.94 -12.88 10.22
C GLY A 93 -12.17 -12.36 9.49
N GLY A 94 -13.14 -13.23 9.25
CA GLY A 94 -14.50 -12.82 8.97
C GLY A 94 -14.94 -12.02 10.19
N GLY A 95 -15.01 -10.70 10.05
CA GLY A 95 -15.74 -9.86 10.97
C GLY A 95 -17.21 -10.26 10.89
N GLY A 96 -17.58 -11.33 11.58
CA GLY A 96 -18.96 -11.59 11.92
C GLY A 96 -19.39 -10.43 12.82
N GLU A 97 -20.23 -9.55 12.29
CA GLU A 97 -21.08 -8.70 13.10
C GLU A 97 -21.75 -9.61 14.15
N PRO A 98 -21.68 -9.30 15.45
CA PRO A 98 -22.53 -9.97 16.40
C PRO A 98 -23.97 -9.56 16.08
N GLU A 99 -24.73 -10.47 15.48
CA GLU A 99 -26.19 -10.39 15.43
C GLU A 99 -26.69 -10.32 16.89
N GLY A 100 -26.99 -9.10 17.32
CA GLY A 100 -27.61 -8.82 18.61
C GLY A 100 -28.97 -9.48 18.63
N GLY A 101 -29.07 -10.58 19.39
CA GLY A 101 -30.31 -11.26 19.68
C GLY A 101 -31.33 -10.32 20.31
N ASP A 102 -32.51 -10.32 19.69
CA ASP A 102 -33.77 -9.88 20.26
C ASP A 102 -34.10 -10.74 21.50
N GLU A 103 -34.26 -10.08 22.65
CA GLU A 103 -35.05 -10.60 23.76
C GLU A 103 -35.85 -9.46 24.39
N SER A 104 -37.06 -9.25 23.90
CA SER A 104 -38.06 -8.37 24.50
C SER A 104 -38.99 -9.16 25.43
N SER A 105 -39.15 -8.64 26.66
CA SER A 105 -40.26 -8.75 27.65
C SER A 105 -39.77 -9.25 29.02
N GLY A 106 -40.01 -8.62 30.17
CA GLY A 106 -40.77 -7.41 30.54
C GLY A 106 -41.00 -7.39 32.06
N GLY A 107 -41.27 -6.20 32.62
CA GLY A 107 -42.07 -6.01 33.85
C GLY A 107 -41.36 -5.67 35.17
N GLY A 108 -41.54 -4.43 35.65
CA GLY A 108 -41.24 -4.01 37.03
C GLY A 108 -41.33 -2.49 37.23
N GLU A 109 -42.50 -2.02 37.68
CA GLU A 109 -42.95 -0.62 37.90
C GLU A 109 -42.36 0.10 39.17
N PRO A 110 -42.67 1.38 39.46
CA PRO A 110 -41.73 2.43 39.89
C PRO A 110 -41.78 2.87 41.38
N GLY A 111 -40.84 3.74 41.77
CA GLY A 111 -40.94 4.70 42.89
C GLY A 111 -39.89 5.82 42.69
N ASP A 112 -40.26 7.07 42.44
CA ASP A 112 -40.70 8.13 43.39
C ASP A 112 -39.52 9.00 43.87
N ASP A 113 -39.55 10.25 43.38
CA ASP A 113 -39.23 11.52 44.04
C ASP A 113 -37.79 11.96 44.34
N GLY A 114 -37.46 13.15 43.81
CA GLY A 114 -36.21 13.86 44.08
C GLY A 114 -36.07 15.19 43.32
N GLU A 115 -36.98 16.12 43.58
CA GLU A 115 -36.95 17.52 43.14
C GLU A 115 -35.65 18.25 43.54
N SER A 116 -35.06 19.05 42.65
CA SER A 116 -34.34 20.29 43.02
C SER A 116 -34.13 21.22 41.81
N LYS A 117 -34.58 22.47 41.99
CA LYS A 117 -34.55 23.60 41.05
C LYS A 117 -33.27 24.45 41.14
N ALA A 118 -33.16 25.32 40.13
CA ALA A 118 -32.39 26.58 40.00
C ALA A 118 -31.08 26.46 39.20
N GLY A 119 -30.77 27.29 38.21
CA GLY A 119 -31.43 28.47 37.64
C GLY A 119 -30.42 29.32 36.83
N GLY A 120 -30.92 30.09 35.86
CA GLY A 120 -30.21 31.19 35.14
C GLY A 120 -29.48 30.75 33.86
N GLY A 121 -29.68 31.32 32.67
CA GLY A 121 -30.32 32.57 32.24
C GLY A 121 -29.30 33.49 31.55
N VAL A 122 -29.69 34.07 30.40
CA VAL A 122 -29.02 35.04 29.48
C VAL A 122 -28.23 34.39 28.32
N GLU A 123 -28.65 34.39 27.04
CA GLU A 123 -29.16 35.40 26.07
C GLU A 123 -28.07 36.10 25.21
N GLY A 124 -28.36 36.17 23.90
CA GLY A 124 -27.72 37.01 22.87
C GLY A 124 -26.89 36.20 21.86
N GLY A 125 -27.20 36.07 20.57
CA GLY A 125 -28.01 36.89 19.66
C GLY A 125 -27.15 37.21 18.43
N GLY A 126 -27.55 36.78 17.23
CA GLY A 126 -26.76 36.98 16.01
C GLY A 126 -27.31 36.31 14.75
N GLU A 127 -28.57 36.58 14.42
CA GLU A 127 -29.15 36.52 13.06
C GLU A 127 -28.36 37.49 12.13
N SER A 128 -28.36 37.48 10.80
CA SER A 128 -29.11 36.86 9.70
C SER A 128 -28.42 37.26 8.38
N GLY A 129 -28.71 36.56 7.28
CA GLY A 129 -28.42 37.05 5.93
C GLY A 129 -28.55 35.98 4.86
N GLY A 130 -29.78 35.71 4.43
CA GLY A 130 -30.11 34.75 3.37
C GLY A 130 -30.20 35.35 1.96
N GLY A 131 -30.48 34.45 1.01
CA GLY A 131 -30.81 34.69 -0.40
C GLY A 131 -30.20 33.55 -1.22
N GLY A 132 -30.92 32.60 -1.82
CA GLY A 132 -32.27 32.59 -2.33
C GLY A 132 -32.23 32.70 -3.85
N ASN A 133 -32.28 31.57 -4.57
CA ASN A 133 -33.12 31.48 -5.76
C ASN A 133 -33.46 30.03 -6.12
N SER A 134 -34.75 29.84 -6.35
CA SER A 134 -35.42 28.64 -6.84
C SER A 134 -35.36 28.57 -8.37
N GLY A 135 -35.34 27.36 -8.90
CA GLY A 135 -35.57 27.08 -10.32
C GLY A 135 -36.07 25.66 -10.47
N ALA A 136 -37.38 25.50 -10.45
CA ALA A 136 -38.08 24.24 -10.68
C ALA A 136 -38.09 23.88 -12.18
N GLY A 137 -37.93 22.60 -12.48
CA GLY A 137 -38.18 21.98 -13.77
C GLY A 137 -38.58 20.53 -13.51
N ASP A 138 -39.85 20.25 -13.79
CA ASP A 138 -40.61 19.03 -13.55
C ASP A 138 -40.23 17.89 -14.53
N GLU A 139 -40.59 16.67 -14.09
CA GLU A 139 -40.42 15.27 -14.57
C GLU A 139 -40.80 14.98 -16.06
N PRO A 140 -40.69 13.73 -16.64
CA PRO A 140 -40.65 12.41 -15.98
C PRO A 140 -39.84 11.24 -16.60
N ALA A 141 -39.67 10.22 -15.73
CA ALA A 141 -39.68 8.76 -15.88
C ALA A 141 -39.25 8.04 -17.19
N GLY A 142 -38.37 7.05 -17.01
CA GLY A 142 -38.35 5.80 -17.78
C GLY A 142 -36.96 5.22 -17.99
N GLY A 143 -36.68 4.03 -17.44
CA GLY A 143 -35.50 3.25 -17.82
C GLY A 143 -34.89 2.43 -16.68
N ASP A 144 -35.59 1.37 -16.29
CA ASP A 144 -35.00 0.20 -15.67
C ASP A 144 -33.89 -0.40 -16.55
N GLY A 145 -32.75 -0.68 -15.95
CA GLY A 145 -31.58 -1.22 -16.63
C GLY A 145 -30.58 -1.73 -15.62
N SER A 146 -30.86 -2.91 -15.06
CA SER A 146 -29.89 -3.69 -14.29
C SER A 146 -28.68 -3.99 -15.18
N GLY A 147 -27.58 -3.29 -14.93
CA GLY A 147 -26.26 -3.56 -15.52
C GLY A 147 -25.29 -3.83 -14.39
N SER A 148 -25.18 -5.10 -14.02
CA SER A 148 -24.13 -5.62 -13.16
C SER A 148 -22.76 -5.47 -13.81
N GLY A 149 -21.74 -5.15 -13.01
CA GLY A 149 -20.37 -5.64 -13.18
C GLY A 149 -19.47 -4.87 -14.15
N ASP A 150 -18.49 -4.17 -13.59
CA ASP A 150 -17.04 -4.40 -13.78
C ASP A 150 -16.30 -3.06 -13.65
N GLU A 151 -16.03 -2.69 -12.40
CA GLU A 151 -14.93 -1.79 -12.07
C GLU A 151 -13.61 -2.47 -12.50
N PRO A 152 -12.61 -1.76 -13.05
CA PRO A 152 -11.30 -2.34 -13.27
C PRO A 152 -10.65 -2.56 -11.90
N GLY A 153 -10.91 -3.75 -11.36
CA GLY A 153 -10.33 -4.28 -10.15
C GLY A 153 -8.81 -4.32 -10.24
N GLY A 154 -8.20 -4.18 -9.07
CA GLY A 154 -6.75 -4.20 -8.88
C GLY A 154 -6.07 -5.39 -9.55
N ALA A 155 -4.77 -5.19 -9.77
CA ALA A 155 -3.84 -6.14 -10.36
C ALA A 155 -3.95 -7.54 -9.74
N GLY A 156 -4.84 -8.35 -10.32
CA GLY A 156 -5.00 -9.78 -10.07
C GLY A 156 -4.93 -10.48 -11.41
N GLY A 157 -3.72 -10.62 -11.96
CA GLY A 157 -3.51 -11.39 -13.19
C GLY A 157 -3.77 -12.87 -12.93
N SER A 158 -4.99 -13.35 -13.21
CA SER A 158 -5.24 -14.79 -13.39
C SER A 158 -4.61 -15.24 -14.71
N GLY A 159 -3.41 -15.80 -14.61
CA GLY A 159 -2.77 -16.63 -15.62
C GLY A 159 -2.97 -18.12 -15.32
N ASP A 160 -3.37 -18.85 -16.36
CA ASP A 160 -3.70 -20.28 -16.42
C ASP A 160 -2.61 -21.23 -15.89
N GLY A 161 -3.00 -22.16 -15.00
CA GLY A 161 -2.48 -23.53 -14.88
C GLY A 161 -0.98 -23.78 -14.61
N GLY A 162 -0.56 -23.63 -13.34
CA GLY A 162 0.71 -24.15 -12.80
C GLY A 162 0.60 -24.25 -11.27
N ASP A 163 1.32 -25.17 -10.62
CA ASP A 163 1.10 -25.56 -9.23
C ASP A 163 1.08 -24.40 -8.22
N GLY A 164 0.14 -24.49 -7.26
CA GLY A 164 -0.25 -23.42 -6.35
C GLY A 164 0.73 -23.11 -5.21
N GLY A 165 1.90 -22.56 -5.54
CA GLY A 165 2.60 -21.63 -4.66
C GLY A 165 2.41 -20.22 -5.17
N PHE A 166 2.53 -19.19 -4.31
CA PHE A 166 2.71 -17.81 -4.79
C PHE A 166 3.98 -17.76 -5.65
N GLY A 167 3.82 -18.00 -6.95
CA GLY A 167 4.90 -18.22 -7.89
C GLY A 167 5.73 -16.98 -8.09
N GLY A 168 6.76 -16.82 -7.27
CA GLY A 168 8.00 -16.18 -7.68
C GLY A 168 8.14 -14.69 -7.39
N TRP A 169 7.52 -14.12 -6.35
CA TRP A 169 7.92 -12.79 -5.89
C TRP A 169 9.25 -12.92 -5.13
N HIS A 170 10.37 -12.84 -5.85
CA HIS A 170 11.71 -12.79 -5.24
C HIS A 170 12.32 -11.42 -5.49
N LEU A 171 12.68 -10.73 -4.42
CA LEU A 171 13.39 -9.47 -4.45
C LEU A 171 14.80 -9.63 -3.93
N GLU A 172 15.74 -9.00 -4.61
CA GLU A 172 17.11 -8.88 -4.18
C GLU A 172 17.54 -7.40 -4.23
N LEU A 173 18.10 -6.92 -3.13
CA LEU A 173 18.70 -5.61 -2.99
C LEU A 173 20.18 -5.80 -2.69
N VAL A 174 21.03 -5.30 -3.58
CA VAL A 174 22.48 -5.32 -3.43
C VAL A 174 22.99 -3.89 -3.32
N LEU A 175 23.77 -3.60 -2.28
CA LEU A 175 24.43 -2.32 -2.08
C LEU A 175 25.93 -2.46 -2.36
N THR A 176 26.46 -1.54 -3.16
CA THR A 176 27.89 -1.43 -3.44
C THR A 176 28.35 0.00 -3.20
N GLU A 177 29.33 0.23 -2.33
CA GLU A 177 29.90 1.56 -2.10
C GLU A 177 31.22 1.73 -2.83
N VAL A 178 31.34 2.83 -3.58
CA VAL A 178 32.57 3.26 -4.22
C VAL A 178 32.78 4.75 -3.98
N GLY A 179 33.83 5.11 -3.25
CA GLY A 179 34.22 6.51 -3.04
C GLY A 179 33.20 7.35 -2.28
N GLY A 180 32.52 6.78 -1.26
CA GLY A 180 31.49 7.48 -0.47
C GLY A 180 30.14 7.63 -1.18
N VAL A 181 29.96 6.91 -2.29
CA VAL A 181 28.70 6.84 -3.04
C VAL A 181 28.25 5.38 -3.05
N THR A 182 27.05 5.13 -2.54
CA THR A 182 26.44 3.80 -2.54
C THR A 182 25.50 3.66 -3.72
N GLU A 183 25.72 2.64 -4.53
CA GLU A 183 24.79 2.16 -5.53
C GLU A 183 23.91 1.06 -4.92
N LEU A 184 22.60 1.22 -5.02
CA LEU A 184 21.60 0.20 -4.76
C LEU A 184 21.16 -0.39 -6.09
N ARG A 185 21.34 -1.70 -6.24
CA ARG A 185 20.74 -2.48 -7.31
C ARG A 185 19.58 -3.29 -6.75
N PHE A 186 18.37 -2.93 -7.15
CA PHE A 186 17.15 -3.66 -6.89
C PHE A 186 16.87 -4.61 -8.05
N THR A 187 16.59 -5.87 -7.75
CA THR A 187 16.24 -6.89 -8.74
C THR A 187 14.98 -7.62 -8.27
N GLN A 188 13.93 -7.56 -9.06
CA GLN A 188 12.77 -8.43 -8.90
C GLN A 188 12.79 -9.52 -9.95
N ARG A 189 12.76 -10.77 -9.52
CA ARG A 189 12.51 -11.89 -10.42
C ARG A 189 11.01 -12.02 -10.68
N LEU A 190 10.62 -12.06 -11.94
CA LEU A 190 9.23 -12.22 -12.35
C LEU A 190 8.98 -13.66 -12.82
N GLY A 191 7.85 -14.24 -12.42
CA GLY A 191 7.36 -15.51 -12.97
C GLY A 191 7.04 -15.45 -14.48
N GLY A 192 6.85 -14.24 -15.02
CA GLY A 192 6.70 -13.95 -16.44
C GLY A 192 6.72 -12.44 -16.72
N THR A 193 6.97 -12.05 -17.97
CA THR A 193 7.15 -10.64 -18.36
C THR A 193 5.85 -9.94 -18.75
N ALA A 194 4.71 -10.65 -18.75
CA ALA A 194 3.42 -10.11 -19.19
C ALA A 194 2.94 -8.91 -18.35
N GLY A 195 3.23 -8.89 -17.05
CA GLY A 195 2.83 -7.81 -16.12
C GLY A 195 3.88 -6.73 -15.90
N VAL A 196 5.02 -6.74 -16.62
CA VAL A 196 6.12 -5.80 -16.36
C VAL A 196 5.72 -4.33 -16.54
N GLY A 197 4.73 -4.06 -17.40
CA GLY A 197 4.17 -2.73 -17.64
C GLY A 197 3.49 -2.10 -16.42
N GLU A 198 2.99 -2.93 -15.50
CA GLU A 198 2.33 -2.49 -14.27
C GLU A 198 3.31 -2.53 -13.08
N VAL A 199 4.16 -3.56 -13.06
CA VAL A 199 5.12 -3.79 -11.98
C VAL A 199 6.29 -2.80 -12.02
N GLY A 200 6.80 -2.49 -13.22
CA GLY A 200 7.93 -1.57 -13.41
C GLY A 200 7.69 -0.17 -12.83
N PRO A 201 6.60 0.52 -13.22
CA PRO A 201 6.27 1.84 -12.69
C PRO A 201 6.09 1.86 -11.17
N GLY A 202 5.50 0.80 -10.59
CA GLY A 202 5.36 0.68 -9.14
C GLY A 202 6.69 0.67 -8.41
N TRP A 203 7.68 -0.10 -8.91
CA TRP A 203 9.01 -0.11 -8.31
C TRP A 203 9.77 1.19 -8.46
N GLU A 204 9.62 1.87 -9.60
CA GLU A 204 10.19 3.21 -9.79
C GLU A 204 9.65 4.18 -8.73
N TYR A 205 8.33 4.16 -8.46
CA TYR A 205 7.70 4.97 -7.43
C TYR A 205 8.26 4.67 -6.03
N TYR A 206 8.35 3.41 -5.64
CA TYR A 206 8.88 3.04 -4.32
C TYR A 206 10.35 3.44 -4.15
N LEU A 207 11.19 3.21 -5.17
CA LEU A 207 12.61 3.56 -5.11
C LEU A 207 12.84 5.07 -5.12
N ASP A 208 12.02 5.84 -5.81
CA ASP A 208 12.06 7.31 -5.73
C ASP A 208 11.48 7.82 -4.40
N GLY A 209 10.51 7.12 -3.83
CA GLY A 209 10.05 7.30 -2.45
C GLY A 209 11.17 7.10 -1.43
N LEU A 210 12.03 6.07 -1.61
CA LEU A 210 13.21 5.87 -0.78
C LEU A 210 14.17 7.06 -0.86
N VAL A 211 14.43 7.57 -2.06
CA VAL A 211 15.26 8.78 -2.28
C VAL A 211 14.64 9.98 -1.56
N ALA A 212 13.34 10.23 -1.78
CA ALA A 212 12.61 11.34 -1.18
C ALA A 212 12.61 11.27 0.35
N ALA A 213 12.35 10.10 0.93
CA ALA A 213 12.35 9.89 2.37
C ALA A 213 13.72 10.14 3.01
N ARG A 214 14.81 9.77 2.33
CA ARG A 214 16.18 10.02 2.79
C ARG A 214 16.55 11.50 2.74
N GLU A 215 16.10 12.21 1.71
CA GLU A 215 16.39 13.63 1.52
C GLU A 215 15.38 14.56 2.22
N GLY A 216 14.37 13.99 2.88
CA GLY A 216 13.32 14.75 3.56
C GLY A 216 12.40 15.51 2.59
N ARG A 217 12.28 15.04 1.35
CA ARG A 217 11.37 15.60 0.35
C ARG A 217 9.95 15.02 0.50
N ALA A 218 8.98 15.67 -0.13
CA ALA A 218 7.65 15.10 -0.28
C ALA A 218 7.72 13.80 -1.09
N MET A 219 6.85 12.84 -0.75
CA MET A 219 6.71 11.61 -1.53
C MET A 219 6.27 11.96 -2.96
N PRO A 220 6.76 11.21 -3.96
CA PRO A 220 6.32 11.38 -5.34
C PRO A 220 4.81 11.11 -5.49
N ASP A 221 4.21 11.60 -6.57
CA ASP A 221 2.83 11.25 -6.95
C ASP A 221 2.85 9.98 -7.82
N PHE A 222 2.02 8.99 -7.49
CA PHE A 222 2.00 7.73 -8.24
C PHE A 222 1.49 7.89 -9.68
N GLY A 223 0.63 8.88 -9.94
CA GLY A 223 0.10 9.19 -11.28
C GLY A 223 1.18 9.69 -12.25
N ASP A 224 2.34 10.13 -11.75
CA ASP A 224 3.49 10.47 -12.58
C ASP A 224 4.22 9.22 -13.15
N TYR A 225 3.98 8.03 -12.57
CA TYR A 225 4.64 6.77 -12.97
C TYR A 225 3.70 5.89 -13.78
N TYR A 226 2.48 5.67 -13.29
CA TYR A 226 1.47 4.88 -14.00
C TYR A 226 0.29 5.76 -14.42
N PRO A 227 -0.17 5.69 -15.68
CA PRO A 227 0.26 4.80 -16.77
C PRO A 227 1.46 5.33 -17.59
N ALA A 228 2.05 6.47 -17.23
CA ALA A 228 3.04 7.18 -18.05
C ALA A 228 4.27 6.34 -18.47
N MET A 229 4.73 5.41 -17.62
CA MET A 229 5.89 4.56 -17.88
C MET A 229 5.52 3.15 -18.41
N LYS A 230 4.23 2.81 -18.47
CA LYS A 230 3.76 1.46 -18.85
C LYS A 230 4.34 1.01 -20.20
N ASP A 231 4.18 1.85 -21.23
CA ASP A 231 4.65 1.56 -22.59
C ASP A 231 6.17 1.34 -22.65
N HIS A 232 6.94 2.04 -21.81
CA HIS A 232 8.39 1.88 -21.75
C HIS A 232 8.81 0.50 -21.24
N PHE A 233 8.11 -0.03 -20.23
CA PHE A 233 8.40 -1.36 -19.70
C PHE A 233 7.85 -2.46 -20.60
N GLU A 234 6.66 -2.28 -21.18
CA GLU A 234 6.09 -3.26 -22.13
C GLU A 234 6.93 -3.40 -23.40
N ALA A 235 7.60 -2.33 -23.85
CA ALA A 235 8.49 -2.38 -25.00
C ALA A 235 9.78 -3.21 -24.76
N GLN A 236 10.07 -3.60 -23.52
CA GLN A 236 11.28 -4.36 -23.16
C GLN A 236 11.07 -5.88 -23.10
N ARG A 237 9.83 -6.37 -23.28
CA ARG A 237 9.51 -7.81 -23.26
C ARG A 237 9.85 -8.53 -24.56
#